data_AF-A0A6B3FIS1-F1
#
_entry.id   AF-A0A6B3FIS1-F1
#
_cell.length_a   1.000
_cell.length_b   1.000
_cell.length_c   1.000
_cell.angle_alpha   90.00
_cell.angle_beta   90.00
_cell.angle_gamma   90.00
#
_symmetry.space_group_name_H-M   'P 1'
#
loop_
_entity.id
_entity.type
_entity.pdbx_description
1 polymer ?
#
loop_
_entity_poly.entity_id
_entity_poly.type
_entity_poly.pdbx_seq_one_letter_code
_entity_poly.pdbx_strand_id
1 'polypeptide(L)' 'MARRYDCNDATDRTTGLREAASAVRRGELVVLPTDTVYGIGADAFTAE' A
#
# COMPACT_ATOMS: atom_id res chain seq x y z
N MET A 1 -2.87 -14.61 -0.41
CA MET A 1 -4.00 -13.77 0.05
C MET A 1 -3.46 -12.37 0.33
N ALA A 2 -4.16 -11.30 -0.06
CA ALA A 2 -3.69 -9.94 0.23
C ALA A 2 -3.88 -9.61 1.71
N ARG A 3 -2.86 -8.99 2.35
CA ARG A 3 -3.00 -8.43 3.70
C ARG A 3 -3.83 -7.15 3.62
N ARG A 4 -4.69 -6.93 4.60
CA ARG A 4 -5.56 -5.74 4.68
C ARG A 4 -5.32 -5.05 6.00
N TYR A 5 -5.30 -3.73 5.96
CA TYR A 5 -5.16 -2.84 7.10
C TYR A 5 -6.30 -1.83 7.03
N ASP A 6 -7.04 -1.66 8.12
CA ASP A 6 -8.07 -0.64 8.24
C ASP A 6 -7.40 0.72 8.39
N CYS A 7 -7.56 1.57 7.37
CA CYS A 7 -6.97 2.91 7.38
C CYS A 7 -7.73 3.89 8.31
N ASN A 8 -8.93 3.54 8.78
CA ASN A 8 -9.66 4.35 9.76
C ASN A 8 -9.09 4.21 11.18
N ASP A 9 -8.50 3.06 11.52
CA ASP A 9 -7.76 2.90 12.77
C ASP A 9 -6.34 3.48 12.63
N ALA A 10 -5.94 4.33 13.59
CA ALA A 10 -4.65 5.02 13.50
C ALA A 10 -3.44 4.08 13.63
N THR A 11 -3.56 3.03 14.45
CA THR A 11 -2.49 2.06 14.68
C THR A 11 -2.34 1.15 13.47
N ASP A 12 -3.47 0.67 12.94
CA ASP A 12 -3.51 -0.20 11.79
C ASP A 12 -3.10 0.54 10.51
N ARG A 13 -3.53 1.79 10.32
CA ARG A 13 -3.03 2.67 9.24
C ARG A 13 -1.52 2.83 9.28
N THR A 14 -0.96 3.10 10.46
CA THR A 14 0.50 3.27 10.63
C THR A 14 1.26 1.99 10.27
N THR A 15 0.72 0.84 10.68
CA THR A 15 1.29 -0.49 10.36
C THR A 15 1.17 -0.78 8.87
N GLY A 16 -0.01 -0.58 8.30
CA GLY A 16 -0.29 -0.78 6.88
C GLY A 16 0.57 0.08 5.96
N LEU A 17 0.83 1.34 6.32
CA LEU A 17 1.74 2.20 5.55
C LEU A 17 3.18 1.67 5.54
N ARG A 18 3.70 1.16 6.67
CA ARG A 18 5.04 0.56 6.70
C ARG A 18 5.10 -0.69 5.83
N GLU A 19 4.09 -1.54 5.94
CA GLU A 19 4.00 -2.80 5.18
C GLU A 19 3.83 -2.53 3.68
N ALA A 20 2.99 -1.57 3.29
CA ALA A 20 2.80 -1.14 1.91
C ALA A 20 4.11 -0.57 1.31
N ALA A 21 4.81 0.29 2.04
CA ALA A 21 6.10 0.82 1.57
C ALA A 21 7.15 -0.30 1.42
N SER A 22 7.13 -1.30 2.31
CA SER A 22 8.00 -2.47 2.21
C SER A 22 7.64 -3.36 1.02
N ALA A 23 6.34 -3.56 0.75
CA ALA A 23 5.85 -4.31 -0.39
C ALA A 23 6.27 -3.67 -1.72
N VAL A 24 6.06 -2.36 -1.88
CA VAL A 24 6.51 -1.62 -3.09
C VAL A 24 8.01 -1.78 -3.32
N ARG A 25 8.84 -1.67 -2.27
CA ARG A 25 10.29 -1.88 -2.37
C ARG A 25 10.70 -3.32 -2.76
N ARG A 26 9.83 -4.30 -2.56
CA ARG A 26 10.04 -5.69 -2.99
C ARG A 26 9.49 -5.96 -4.40
N GLY A 27 8.99 -4.95 -5.10
CA GLY A 27 8.34 -5.12 -6.41
C GLY A 27 6.91 -5.68 -6.30
N GLU A 28 6.29 -5.65 -5.13
CA GLU A 28 4.90 -6.08 -4.95
C GLU A 28 3.92 -4.93 -5.17
N LEU A 29 2.68 -5.27 -5.54
CA LEU A 29 1.60 -4.30 -5.72
C LEU A 29 0.88 -3.98 -4.41
N VAL A 30 0.43 -2.73 -4.27
CA VAL A 30 -0.39 -2.27 -3.15
C VAL A 30 -1.69 -1.64 -3.63
N VAL A 31 -2.73 -1.69 -2.80
CA VAL A 31 -3.98 -0.95 -3.02
C VAL A 31 -4.12 0.08 -1.89
N LEU A 32 -4.29 1.35 -2.24
CA LEU A 32 -4.35 2.46 -1.29
C LEU A 32 -5.58 3.33 -1.54
N PRO A 33 -6.28 3.80 -0.49
CA PRO A 33 -7.32 4.82 -0.65
C PRO A 33 -6.69 6.17 -1.00
N THR A 34 -7.40 6.97 -1.79
CA THR A 34 -7.10 8.40 -1.99
C THR A 34 -8.38 9.21 -1.76
N ASP A 35 -8.30 10.53 -1.86
CA ASP A 35 -9.44 11.44 -1.82
C ASP A 35 -10.37 11.34 -3.04
N THR A 36 -9.89 10.75 -4.14
CA THR A 36 -10.67 10.56 -5.38
C THR A 36 -11.17 9.12 -5.51
N VAL A 37 -10.25 8.17 -5.70
CA VAL A 37 -10.53 6.74 -5.91
C VAL A 37 -9.46 5.87 -5.27
N TYR A 38 -9.67 4.56 -5.22
CA TYR A 38 -8.59 3.64 -4.86
C TYR A 38 -7.57 3.53 -6.00
N GLY A 39 -6.28 3.56 -5.65
CA GLY A 39 -5.18 3.37 -6.57
C GLY A 39 -4.50 2.01 -6.37
N ILE A 40 -4.04 1.42 -7.47
CA ILE A 40 -3.06 0.32 -7.43
C ILE A 40 -1.67 0.95 -7.62
N GLY A 41 -0.78 0.75 -6.64
CA GLY A 41 0.56 1.30 -6.63
C GLY A 41 1.64 0.25 -6.85
N ALA A 42 2.70 0.65 -7.54
CA ALA A 42 3.95 -0.09 -7.76
C ALA A 42 5.12 0.90 -7.67
N ASP A 43 6.36 0.40 -7.72
CA ASP A 43 7.52 1.28 -7.86
C ASP A 43 7.55 1.88 -9.27
N ALA A 44 7.44 3.21 -9.38
CA ALA A 44 7.37 3.92 -10.64
C ALA A 44 8.69 3.91 -11.44
N PHE A 45 9.80 3.47 -10.83
CA PHE A 45 11.12 3.44 -11.46
C PHE A 45 11.60 2.02 -11.79
N THR A 46 10.82 1.01 -11.42
CA THR A 46 11.08 -0.38 -11.76
C THR A 46 10.22 -0.74 -12.98
N ALA A 47 10.86 -1.14 -14.08
CA ALA A 47 10.20 -1.37 -15.37
C ALA A 47 9.71 -2.82 -15.58
N GLU A 48 10.00 -3.70 -14.62
CA GLU A 48 9.69 -5.13 -14.65
C GLU A 48 8.19 -5.41 -14.44
#